data_AF-A0A3P7NST4-F1
#
_entry.id   AF-A0A3P7NST4-F1
#
_cell.length_a   1.000
_cell.length_b   1.000
_cell.length_c   1.000
_cell.angle_alpha   90.00
_cell.angle_beta   90.00
_cell.angle_gamma   90.00
#
_symmetry.space_group_name_H-M   'P 1'
#
loop_
_entity.id
_entity.type
_entity.pdbx_description
1 polymer ?
#
loop_
_entity_poly.entity_id
_entity_poly.type
_entity_poly.pdbx_seq_one_letter_code
_entity_poly.pdbx_strand_id
1 'polypeptide(L)'
;MEAEDVLVAASIRTDLAGLDDDPDDTSPNATICGSKHNLAYVRSPEGSLFSLMSHEATTSAANAAAALLEVIRIHELRLPPNRFPLSSAELTGVVRMALLPVSSNAVPYSQQTVSQRQTNERAVDTAMKLLEVAKKHTVFSDVGALELARIIWQTSGDEISERFWFVIEYMESLKHFSRRCLEHPFVAEFRKILDLTQSSLRQTGAFDRDGGGMLSGLSDVEKDAFNRLQLILVLKKRFSPEADGSPSPSSSNTP
;
A
#
# COMPACT_ATOMS: atom_id res chain seq x y z
N MET A 1 44.58 -2.59 -25.84
CA MET A 1 44.35 -4.05 -25.87
C MET A 1 43.52 -4.42 -24.63
N GLU A 2 42.40 -3.74 -24.38
CA GLU A 2 41.14 -3.73 -25.18
C GLU A 2 40.33 -5.00 -24.94
N ALA A 3 39.26 -4.82 -24.16
CA ALA A 3 38.09 -5.67 -24.20
C ALA A 3 37.12 -5.02 -25.19
N GLU A 4 36.64 -5.75 -26.19
CA GLU A 4 35.66 -5.25 -27.15
C GLU A 4 34.24 -5.42 -26.60
N ASP A 5 33.49 -4.32 -26.64
CA ASP A 5 32.04 -4.32 -26.40
C ASP A 5 31.31 -5.05 -27.55
N VAL A 6 30.31 -5.87 -27.21
CA VAL A 6 29.34 -6.37 -28.19
C VAL A 6 27.93 -5.93 -27.80
N LEU A 7 27.53 -4.78 -28.34
CA LEU A 7 26.12 -4.40 -28.40
C LEU A 7 25.38 -5.36 -29.35
N VAL A 8 24.32 -6.00 -28.86
CA VAL A 8 23.33 -6.66 -29.72
C VAL A 8 22.11 -5.75 -29.87
N ALA A 9 22.11 -4.95 -30.94
CA ALA A 9 20.93 -4.19 -31.36
C ALA A 9 20.02 -5.07 -32.22
N ALA A 10 18.87 -5.47 -31.70
CA ALA A 10 17.87 -6.22 -32.46
C ALA A 10 17.11 -5.30 -33.43
N SER A 11 17.58 -5.23 -34.68
CA SER A 11 16.88 -4.56 -35.78
C SER A 11 15.83 -5.49 -36.38
N ILE A 12 14.55 -5.18 -36.20
CA ILE A 12 13.45 -5.92 -36.84
C ILE A 12 13.29 -5.38 -38.27
N ARG A 13 13.82 -6.14 -39.24
CA ARG A 13 13.35 -6.05 -40.64
C ARG A 13 12.02 -6.78 -40.76
N THR A 14 11.05 -6.12 -41.39
CA THR A 14 9.80 -6.75 -41.81
C THR A 14 9.85 -6.93 -43.32
N ASP A 15 10.30 -8.10 -43.77
CA ASP A 15 10.14 -8.50 -45.16
C ASP A 15 8.71 -9.04 -45.36
N LEU A 16 7.91 -8.34 -46.16
CA LEU A 16 6.65 -8.85 -46.71
C LEU A 16 6.59 -8.44 -48.19
N ALA A 17 6.82 -9.41 -49.06
CA ALA A 17 6.92 -9.19 -50.49
C ALA A 17 5.54 -9.24 -51.18
N GLY A 18 5.31 -8.26 -52.04
CA GLY A 18 4.74 -8.43 -53.39
C GLY A 18 3.34 -9.05 -53.55
N LEU A 19 2.39 -8.20 -53.95
CA LEU A 19 1.31 -8.53 -54.89
C LEU A 19 0.89 -7.23 -55.60
N ASP A 20 1.40 -7.01 -56.81
CA ASP A 20 0.83 -6.12 -57.85
C ASP A 20 -0.38 -6.86 -58.50
N ASP A 21 -1.27 -6.33 -59.34
CA ASP A 21 -1.44 -5.02 -60.02
C ASP A 21 -2.84 -4.43 -59.62
N ASP A 22 -3.44 -3.34 -60.14
CA ASP A 22 -3.14 -2.28 -61.13
C ASP A 22 -4.07 -1.05 -60.81
N PRO A 23 -3.84 0.21 -61.27
CA PRO A 23 -4.64 1.38 -60.92
C PRO A 23 -5.62 1.85 -62.01
N ASP A 24 -6.76 2.46 -61.65
CA ASP A 24 -7.39 3.47 -62.52
C ASP A 24 -8.28 4.51 -61.82
N ASP A 25 -8.44 5.61 -62.54
CA ASP A 25 -8.83 6.99 -62.22
C ASP A 25 -10.22 7.27 -61.59
N THR A 26 -10.30 8.17 -60.60
CA THR A 26 -11.09 9.45 -60.60
C THR A 26 -11.48 9.98 -59.21
N SER A 27 -11.35 11.30 -59.03
CA SER A 27 -11.91 12.13 -57.94
C SER A 27 -12.99 13.08 -58.53
N PRO A 28 -13.91 13.72 -57.77
CA PRO A 28 -13.56 14.58 -56.62
C PRO A 28 -14.60 14.77 -55.47
N ASN A 29 -14.13 15.41 -54.39
CA ASN A 29 -14.85 16.26 -53.43
C ASN A 29 -16.25 15.84 -52.88
N ALA A 30 -16.26 15.46 -51.59
CA ALA A 30 -17.31 15.88 -50.66
C ALA A 30 -16.71 16.19 -49.27
N THR A 31 -16.84 17.44 -48.82
CA THR A 31 -16.25 17.93 -47.57
C THR A 31 -17.26 17.85 -46.40
N ILE A 32 -16.75 17.66 -45.18
CA ILE A 32 -17.43 17.85 -43.88
C ILE A 32 -18.53 16.84 -43.50
N CYS A 33 -18.19 15.92 -42.59
CA CYS A 33 -18.84 15.90 -41.27
C CYS A 33 -17.95 15.19 -40.23
N GLY A 34 -17.83 15.76 -39.04
CA GLY A 34 -17.08 15.16 -37.93
C GLY A 34 -17.79 13.91 -37.41
N SER A 35 -17.33 12.74 -37.83
CA SER A 35 -17.82 11.45 -37.33
C SER A 35 -16.96 10.98 -36.16
N LYS A 36 -17.56 10.96 -34.96
CA LYS A 36 -16.97 10.29 -33.79
C LYS A 36 -16.82 8.80 -34.16
N HIS A 37 -15.59 8.33 -34.35
CA HIS A 37 -15.35 6.89 -34.49
C HIS A 37 -15.72 6.22 -33.16
N ASN A 38 -16.91 5.64 -33.15
CA ASN A 38 -17.37 4.74 -32.10
C ASN A 38 -16.35 3.59 -32.02
N LEU A 39 -15.54 3.59 -30.97
CA LEU A 39 -14.85 2.40 -30.50
C LEU A 39 -15.92 1.41 -30.02
N ALA A 40 -16.49 0.68 -30.97
CA ALA A 40 -17.42 -0.40 -30.72
C ALA A 40 -16.68 -1.46 -29.90
N TYR A 41 -16.95 -1.47 -28.60
CA TYR A 41 -16.29 -2.31 -27.61
C TYR A 41 -16.70 -3.77 -27.85
N VAL A 42 -15.97 -4.47 -28.72
CA VAL A 42 -16.14 -5.90 -28.98
C VAL A 42 -15.79 -6.64 -27.69
N ARG A 43 -16.83 -6.99 -26.92
CA ARG A 43 -16.70 -7.89 -25.77
C ARG A 43 -16.42 -9.30 -26.29
N SER A 44 -15.14 -9.63 -26.44
CA SER A 44 -14.73 -11.03 -26.49
C SER A 44 -15.19 -11.72 -25.18
N PRO A 45 -15.67 -12.99 -25.22
CA PRO A 45 -15.91 -13.77 -24.01
C PRO A 45 -14.61 -14.16 -23.29
N GLU A 46 -13.48 -14.06 -23.99
CA GLU A 46 -12.14 -14.28 -23.47
C GLU A 46 -11.54 -12.93 -23.03
N GLY A 47 -10.82 -12.94 -21.89
CA GLY A 47 -10.48 -11.74 -21.13
C GLY A 47 -9.94 -10.57 -21.97
N SER A 48 -10.54 -9.38 -21.79
CA SER A 48 -10.17 -8.17 -22.52
C SER A 48 -8.66 -7.92 -22.49
N LEU A 49 -8.09 -7.49 -23.62
CA LEU A 49 -6.66 -7.16 -23.76
C LEU A 49 -6.23 -6.11 -22.72
N PHE A 50 -7.11 -5.17 -22.35
CA PHE A 50 -6.90 -4.24 -21.24
C PHE A 50 -6.78 -4.93 -19.87
N SER A 51 -7.51 -6.02 -19.65
CA SER A 51 -7.43 -6.83 -18.42
C SER A 51 -6.12 -7.63 -18.36
N LEU A 52 -5.64 -8.13 -19.49
CA LEU A 52 -4.34 -8.81 -19.58
C LEU A 52 -3.19 -7.83 -19.34
N MET A 53 -3.18 -6.69 -20.04
CA MET A 53 -2.20 -5.60 -19.81
C MET A 53 -2.23 -5.09 -18.36
N SER A 54 -3.41 -5.00 -17.73
CA SER A 54 -3.54 -4.63 -16.32
C SER A 54 -2.93 -5.67 -15.38
N HIS A 55 -3.06 -6.96 -15.68
CA HIS A 55 -2.48 -8.04 -14.88
C HIS A 55 -0.94 -8.12 -15.01
N GLU A 56 -0.43 -7.99 -16.23
CA GLU A 56 1.02 -7.92 -16.50
C GLU A 56 1.64 -6.68 -15.86
N ALA A 57 1.02 -5.51 -16.00
CA ALA A 57 1.48 -4.27 -15.36
C ALA A 57 1.48 -4.37 -13.83
N THR A 58 0.43 -4.96 -13.24
CA THR A 58 0.33 -5.23 -11.80
C THR A 58 1.47 -6.14 -11.32
N THR A 59 1.74 -7.22 -12.05
CA THR A 59 2.79 -8.19 -11.73
C THR A 59 4.18 -7.58 -11.88
N SER A 60 4.40 -6.80 -12.96
CA SER A 60 5.64 -6.07 -13.22
C SER A 60 5.95 -5.05 -12.12
N ALA A 61 4.95 -4.27 -11.68
CA ALA A 61 5.11 -3.30 -10.60
C ALA A 61 5.46 -3.96 -9.25
N ALA A 62 4.83 -5.10 -8.91
CA ALA A 62 5.15 -5.85 -7.71
C ALA A 62 6.57 -6.45 -7.76
N ASN A 63 6.97 -7.00 -8.92
CA ASN A 63 8.33 -7.50 -9.14
C ASN A 63 9.37 -6.37 -9.04
N ALA A 64 9.08 -5.19 -9.57
CA ALA A 64 9.94 -4.02 -9.45
C ALA A 64 10.10 -3.56 -7.99
N ALA A 65 9.02 -3.57 -7.21
CA ALA A 65 9.07 -3.25 -5.78
C ALA A 65 9.89 -4.27 -4.98
N ALA A 66 9.77 -5.57 -5.29
CA ALA A 66 10.58 -6.63 -4.69
C ALA A 66 12.06 -6.54 -5.07
N ALA A 67 12.37 -6.27 -6.35
CA ALA A 67 13.74 -6.06 -6.81
C ALA A 67 14.40 -4.84 -6.14
N LEU A 68 13.65 -3.73 -5.99
CA LEU A 68 14.12 -2.54 -5.29
C LEU A 68 14.38 -2.81 -3.81
N LEU A 69 13.50 -3.58 -3.14
CA LEU A 69 13.74 -4.02 -1.75
C LEU A 69 15.08 -4.78 -1.64
N GLU A 70 15.33 -5.75 -2.52
CA GLU A 70 16.59 -6.53 -2.45
C GLU A 70 17.83 -5.67 -2.77
N VAL A 71 17.74 -4.72 -3.72
CA VAL A 71 18.82 -3.74 -3.95
C VAL A 71 19.08 -2.89 -2.69
N ILE A 72 18.03 -2.43 -2.01
CA ILE A 72 18.15 -1.68 -0.75
C ILE A 72 18.81 -2.54 0.33
N ARG A 73 18.40 -3.81 0.50
CA ARG A 73 18.94 -4.72 1.51
C ARG A 73 20.42 -5.06 1.29
N ILE A 74 20.83 -5.26 0.03
CA ILE A 74 22.25 -5.46 -0.33
C ILE A 74 23.11 -4.24 0.07
N HIS A 75 22.53 -3.04 0.06
CA HIS A 75 23.21 -1.79 0.38
C HIS A 75 22.97 -1.29 1.82
N GLU A 76 22.06 -1.90 2.59
CA GLU A 76 21.61 -1.47 3.92
C GLU A 76 22.79 -1.17 4.87
N LEU A 77 23.76 -2.08 4.96
CA LEU A 77 24.98 -1.94 5.78
C LEU A 77 25.91 -0.80 5.35
N ARG A 78 25.74 -0.26 4.13
CA ARG A 78 26.52 0.86 3.58
C ARG A 78 25.74 2.18 3.62
N LEU A 79 24.45 2.15 3.93
CA LEU A 79 23.61 3.33 4.04
C LEU A 79 23.82 3.99 5.42
N PRO A 80 24.14 5.31 5.48
CA PRO A 80 24.13 6.03 6.74
C PRO A 80 22.76 5.96 7.44
N PRO A 81 22.70 6.01 8.79
CA PRO A 81 21.44 5.93 9.54
C PRO A 81 20.38 6.97 9.14
N ASN A 82 20.79 8.12 8.58
CA ASN A 82 19.90 9.20 8.16
C ASN A 82 19.81 9.35 6.63
N ARG A 83 20.23 8.34 5.85
CA ARG A 83 20.16 8.35 4.38
C ARG A 83 19.57 7.04 3.85
N PHE A 84 18.26 7.07 3.63
CA PHE A 84 17.56 6.05 2.85
C PHE A 84 17.49 6.48 1.37
N PRO A 85 17.57 5.57 0.38
CA PRO A 85 17.54 5.94 -1.05
C PRO A 85 16.16 6.37 -1.57
N LEU A 86 15.12 6.28 -0.74
CA LEU A 86 13.76 6.72 -1.07
C LEU A 86 13.31 7.81 -0.09
N SER A 87 12.62 8.82 -0.59
CA SER A 87 11.81 9.71 0.25
C SER A 87 10.57 8.99 0.79
N SER A 88 9.92 9.59 1.79
CA SER A 88 8.62 9.11 2.32
C SER A 88 7.55 8.93 1.23
N ALA A 89 7.52 9.83 0.23
CA ALA A 89 6.56 9.76 -0.87
C ALA A 89 6.87 8.61 -1.84
N GLU A 90 8.13 8.40 -2.18
CA GLU A 90 8.57 7.29 -3.03
C GLU A 90 8.37 5.95 -2.33
N LEU A 91 8.72 5.84 -1.05
CA LEU A 91 8.41 4.66 -0.22
C LEU A 91 6.92 4.32 -0.23
N THR A 92 6.05 5.33 -0.12
CA THR A 92 4.59 5.15 -0.24
C THR A 92 4.20 4.58 -1.61
N GLY A 93 4.83 5.07 -2.68
CA GLY A 93 4.64 4.55 -4.04
C GLY A 93 5.11 3.10 -4.20
N VAL A 94 6.28 2.75 -3.68
CA VAL A 94 6.83 1.38 -3.75
C VAL A 94 6.00 0.40 -2.92
N VAL A 95 5.55 0.79 -1.73
CA VAL A 95 4.61 -0.03 -0.93
C VAL A 95 3.30 -0.27 -1.69
N ARG A 96 2.74 0.76 -2.35
CA ARG A 96 1.57 0.58 -3.21
C ARG A 96 1.85 -0.37 -4.37
N MET A 97 2.97 -0.22 -5.08
CA MET A 97 3.38 -1.13 -6.16
C MET A 97 3.48 -2.59 -5.69
N ALA A 98 4.06 -2.83 -4.51
CA ALA A 98 4.11 -4.17 -3.91
C ALA A 98 2.71 -4.75 -3.62
N LEU A 99 1.74 -3.91 -3.21
CA LEU A 99 0.37 -4.31 -2.84
C LEU A 99 -0.64 -4.35 -4.01
N LEU A 100 -0.25 -3.93 -5.23
CA LEU A 100 -1.12 -3.99 -6.41
C LEU A 100 -1.69 -5.40 -6.69
N PRO A 101 -0.94 -6.51 -6.58
CA PRO A 101 -1.49 -7.85 -6.82
C PRO A 101 -2.64 -8.21 -5.89
N VAL A 102 -2.56 -7.80 -4.61
CA VAL A 102 -3.62 -8.08 -3.63
C VAL A 102 -4.85 -7.22 -3.91
N SER A 103 -4.62 -5.97 -4.30
CA SER A 103 -5.68 -5.01 -4.66
C SER A 103 -6.45 -5.43 -5.92
N SER A 104 -5.75 -5.98 -6.92
CA SER A 104 -6.32 -6.46 -8.17
C SER A 104 -6.96 -7.85 -8.05
N ASN A 105 -6.46 -8.72 -7.16
CA ASN A 105 -7.00 -10.04 -6.88
C ASN A 105 -7.90 -10.04 -5.62
N ALA A 106 -8.79 -9.05 -5.50
CA ALA A 106 -9.71 -8.86 -4.36
C ALA A 106 -10.87 -9.88 -4.32
N VAL A 107 -10.51 -11.16 -4.37
CA VAL A 107 -11.38 -12.33 -4.24
C VAL A 107 -11.34 -12.80 -2.78
N PRO A 108 -12.46 -13.19 -2.14
CA PRO A 108 -12.48 -13.68 -0.76
C PRO A 108 -11.47 -14.80 -0.52
N TYR A 109 -10.81 -14.82 0.64
CA TYR A 109 -9.73 -15.77 0.95
C TYR A 109 -10.12 -17.25 0.72
N SER A 110 -11.38 -17.62 1.02
CA SER A 110 -11.95 -18.95 0.79
C SER A 110 -12.05 -19.38 -0.68
N GLN A 111 -11.95 -18.43 -1.61
CA GLN A 111 -12.01 -18.64 -3.07
C GLN A 111 -10.64 -18.44 -3.74
N GLN A 112 -9.59 -18.07 -3.00
CA GLN A 112 -8.25 -17.85 -3.56
C GLN A 112 -7.51 -19.17 -3.81
N THR A 113 -6.93 -19.30 -4.99
CA THR A 113 -6.03 -20.42 -5.32
C THR A 113 -4.78 -20.40 -4.44
N VAL A 114 -4.05 -21.53 -4.38
CA VAL A 114 -2.77 -21.59 -3.65
C VAL A 114 -1.76 -20.59 -4.21
N SER A 115 -1.68 -20.42 -5.53
CA SER A 115 -0.78 -19.46 -6.17
C SER A 115 -1.16 -18.00 -5.89
N GLN A 116 -2.46 -17.67 -5.86
CA GLN A 116 -2.94 -16.35 -5.45
C GLN A 116 -2.57 -16.04 -4.00
N ARG A 117 -2.81 -16.99 -3.06
CA ARG A 117 -2.44 -16.82 -1.65
C ARG A 117 -0.94 -16.60 -1.46
N GLN A 118 -0.10 -17.43 -2.07
CA GLN A 118 1.37 -17.24 -2.04
C GLN A 118 1.82 -15.90 -2.65
N THR A 119 1.14 -15.42 -3.70
CA THR A 119 1.44 -14.11 -4.31
C THR A 119 1.04 -12.97 -3.37
N ASN A 120 -0.12 -13.08 -2.73
CA ASN A 120 -0.62 -12.10 -1.77
C ASN A 120 0.25 -12.04 -0.50
N GLU A 121 0.69 -13.18 0.02
CA GLU A 121 1.64 -13.26 1.14
C GLU A 121 2.97 -12.58 0.79
N ARG A 122 3.55 -12.87 -0.38
CA ARG A 122 4.79 -12.22 -0.84
C ARG A 122 4.62 -10.71 -1.01
N ALA A 123 3.48 -10.25 -1.52
CA ALA A 123 3.16 -8.82 -1.68
C ALA A 123 3.11 -8.10 -0.32
N VAL A 124 2.39 -8.67 0.65
CA VAL A 124 2.28 -8.14 2.02
C VAL A 124 3.64 -8.16 2.73
N ASP A 125 4.38 -9.27 2.67
CA ASP A 125 5.71 -9.39 3.29
C ASP A 125 6.73 -8.42 2.66
N THR A 126 6.64 -8.16 1.35
CA THR A 126 7.49 -7.16 0.66
C THR A 126 7.18 -5.75 1.16
N ALA A 127 5.89 -5.39 1.26
CA ALA A 127 5.45 -4.11 1.81
C ALA A 127 5.89 -3.91 3.27
N MET A 128 5.76 -4.95 4.12
CA MET A 128 6.23 -4.93 5.51
C MET A 128 7.75 -4.68 5.58
N LYS A 129 8.56 -5.44 4.82
CA LYS A 129 10.03 -5.31 4.81
C LYS A 129 10.48 -3.94 4.30
N LEU A 130 9.81 -3.37 3.29
CA LEU A 130 10.08 -2.01 2.81
C LEU A 130 9.91 -0.96 3.92
N LEU A 131 8.81 -1.04 4.68
CA LEU A 131 8.55 -0.15 5.81
C LEU A 131 9.55 -0.39 6.96
N GLU A 132 9.83 -1.64 7.29
CA GLU A 132 10.77 -2.03 8.36
C GLU A 132 12.19 -1.50 8.09
N VAL A 133 12.73 -1.75 6.89
CA VAL A 133 14.07 -1.30 6.52
C VAL A 133 14.13 0.23 6.46
N ALA A 134 13.11 0.91 5.91
CA ALA A 134 13.07 2.37 5.92
C ALA A 134 13.06 2.97 7.35
N LYS A 135 12.31 2.35 8.28
CA LYS A 135 12.23 2.76 9.69
C LYS A 135 13.60 2.71 10.39
N LYS A 136 14.45 1.72 10.09
CA LYS A 136 15.85 1.67 10.59
C LYS A 136 16.67 2.90 10.19
N HIS A 137 16.39 3.45 9.01
CA HIS A 137 17.03 4.67 8.48
C HIS A 137 16.23 5.96 8.75
N THR A 138 15.32 5.95 9.73
CA THR A 138 14.46 7.08 10.13
C THR A 138 13.54 7.63 9.04
N VAL A 139 13.31 6.88 7.96
CA VAL A 139 12.37 7.24 6.89
C VAL A 139 11.07 6.47 7.07
N PHE A 140 9.95 7.19 7.00
CA PHE A 140 8.64 6.65 7.35
C PHE A 140 7.60 6.91 6.27
N SER A 141 6.61 6.02 6.15
CA SER A 141 5.42 6.21 5.30
C SER A 141 4.17 5.80 6.09
N ASP A 142 3.47 6.81 6.58
CA ASP A 142 2.19 6.69 7.29
C ASP A 142 1.05 6.24 6.37
N VAL A 143 0.98 6.82 5.16
CA VAL A 143 0.03 6.40 4.12
C VAL A 143 0.33 4.98 3.66
N GLY A 144 1.59 4.61 3.44
CA GLY A 144 1.96 3.24 3.03
C GLY A 144 1.62 2.21 4.10
N ALA A 145 1.82 2.55 5.38
CA ALA A 145 1.38 1.73 6.50
C ALA A 145 -0.16 1.59 6.58
N LEU A 146 -0.94 2.66 6.34
CA LEU A 146 -2.41 2.55 6.28
C LEU A 146 -2.91 1.69 5.10
N GLU A 147 -2.29 1.78 3.92
CA GLU A 147 -2.61 0.92 2.77
C GLU A 147 -2.29 -0.55 3.09
N LEU A 148 -1.18 -0.81 3.78
CA LEU A 148 -0.82 -2.14 4.26
C LEU A 148 -1.83 -2.67 5.29
N ALA A 149 -2.20 -1.89 6.31
CA ALA A 149 -3.22 -2.27 7.28
C ALA A 149 -4.57 -2.57 6.62
N ARG A 150 -4.98 -1.76 5.64
CA ARG A 150 -6.19 -1.98 4.84
C ARG A 150 -6.16 -3.34 4.15
N ILE A 151 -5.06 -3.67 3.46
CA ILE A 151 -4.93 -4.93 2.73
C ILE A 151 -4.88 -6.13 3.69
N ILE A 152 -4.16 -6.01 4.81
CA ILE A 152 -4.13 -7.06 5.85
C ILE A 152 -5.54 -7.31 6.39
N TRP A 153 -6.27 -6.26 6.79
CA TRP A 153 -7.63 -6.39 7.32
C TRP A 153 -8.59 -7.04 6.32
N GLN A 154 -8.55 -6.60 5.05
CA GLN A 154 -9.38 -7.14 3.97
C GLN A 154 -9.08 -8.61 3.66
N THR A 155 -7.91 -9.13 4.05
CA THR A 155 -7.50 -10.52 3.79
C THR A 155 -7.50 -11.40 5.04
N SER A 156 -7.52 -10.83 6.26
CA SER A 156 -7.54 -11.58 7.52
C SER A 156 -8.94 -11.97 8.02
N GLY A 157 -10.01 -11.57 7.33
CA GLY A 157 -11.37 -11.96 7.69
C GLY A 157 -11.87 -11.30 8.99
N ASP A 158 -11.55 -10.02 9.16
CA ASP A 158 -11.88 -9.20 10.35
C ASP A 158 -11.17 -9.64 11.66
N GLU A 159 -10.11 -10.44 11.58
CA GLU A 159 -9.23 -10.78 12.71
C GLU A 159 -7.93 -9.95 12.74
N ILE A 160 -7.46 -9.62 13.95
CA ILE A 160 -6.21 -8.88 14.18
C ILE A 160 -5.03 -9.86 14.16
N SER A 161 -4.41 -10.01 12.99
CA SER A 161 -3.19 -10.81 12.83
C SER A 161 -1.94 -10.11 13.37
N GLU A 162 -0.86 -10.87 13.63
CA GLU A 162 0.46 -10.32 13.98
C GLU A 162 1.03 -9.38 12.89
N ARG A 163 0.65 -9.56 11.62
CA ARG A 163 0.97 -8.60 10.56
C ARG A 163 0.27 -7.25 10.76
N PHE A 164 -0.94 -7.24 11.34
CA PHE A 164 -1.64 -6.00 11.71
C PHE A 164 -1.03 -5.35 12.95
N TRP A 165 -0.56 -6.15 13.93
CA TRP A 165 0.23 -5.66 15.07
C TRP A 165 1.51 -4.95 14.65
N PHE A 166 2.26 -5.50 13.68
CA PHE A 166 3.40 -4.80 13.07
C PHE A 166 3.02 -3.40 12.55
N VAL A 167 1.85 -3.22 11.94
CA VAL A 167 1.41 -1.90 11.46
C VAL A 167 1.04 -0.97 12.62
N ILE A 168 0.40 -1.48 13.68
CA ILE A 168 0.13 -0.72 14.91
C ILE A 168 1.44 -0.19 15.51
N GLU A 169 2.43 -1.05 15.71
CA GLU A 169 3.76 -0.68 16.25
C GLU A 169 4.54 0.26 15.31
N TYR A 170 4.40 0.07 13.99
CA TYR A 170 4.97 0.98 13.01
C TYR A 170 4.36 2.38 13.14
N MET A 171 3.03 2.47 13.18
CA MET A 171 2.29 3.74 13.28
C MET A 171 2.51 4.44 14.62
N GLU A 172 2.67 3.69 15.72
CA GLU A 172 3.01 4.28 17.02
C GLU A 172 4.41 4.91 16.98
N SER A 173 5.38 4.29 16.31
CA SER A 173 6.72 4.88 16.19
C SER A 173 6.80 6.18 15.36
N LEU A 174 5.69 6.61 14.74
CA LEU A 174 5.62 7.86 13.97
C LEU A 174 5.31 9.06 14.86
N LYS A 175 6.23 10.04 14.91
CA LYS A 175 6.06 11.27 15.70
C LYS A 175 4.78 12.04 15.35
N HIS A 176 4.44 12.10 14.06
CA HIS A 176 3.27 12.80 13.53
C HIS A 176 2.69 12.03 12.34
N PHE A 177 1.37 12.14 12.14
CA PHE A 177 0.72 11.70 10.91
C PHE A 177 0.57 12.90 9.96
N SER A 178 0.82 12.66 8.68
CA SER A 178 0.57 13.63 7.62
C SER A 178 -0.93 13.80 7.41
N ARG A 179 -1.30 14.98 6.87
CA ARG A 179 -2.69 15.27 6.48
C ARG A 179 -3.27 14.19 5.54
N ARG A 180 -2.47 13.69 4.59
CA ARG A 180 -2.88 12.64 3.64
C ARG A 180 -3.16 11.29 4.31
N CYS A 181 -2.49 10.99 5.43
CA CYS A 181 -2.79 9.82 6.25
C CYS A 181 -4.12 10.01 6.98
N LEU A 182 -4.34 11.15 7.64
CA LEU A 182 -5.57 11.44 8.39
C LEU A 182 -6.82 11.56 7.49
N GLU A 183 -6.66 11.98 6.24
CA GLU A 183 -7.71 12.06 5.22
C GLU A 183 -7.86 10.75 4.40
N HIS A 184 -7.10 9.69 4.70
CA HIS A 184 -7.14 8.45 3.93
C HIS A 184 -8.48 7.71 4.14
N PRO A 185 -9.12 7.15 3.08
CA PRO A 185 -10.45 6.54 3.19
C PRO A 185 -10.57 5.40 4.21
N PHE A 186 -9.46 4.71 4.53
CA PHE A 186 -9.46 3.63 5.52
C PHE A 186 -9.44 4.12 6.97
N VAL A 187 -9.13 5.40 7.26
CA VAL A 187 -9.02 5.91 8.65
C VAL A 187 -10.27 5.69 9.48
N ALA A 188 -11.46 5.88 8.90
CA ALA A 188 -12.71 5.67 9.61
C ALA A 188 -12.88 4.22 10.06
N GLU A 189 -12.44 3.24 9.25
CA GLU A 189 -12.47 1.83 9.59
C GLU A 189 -11.34 1.47 10.56
N PHE A 190 -10.13 2.00 10.33
CA PHE A 190 -8.99 1.82 11.21
C PHE A 190 -9.29 2.27 12.65
N ARG A 191 -9.98 3.40 12.84
CA ARG A 191 -10.45 3.84 14.17
C ARG A 191 -11.37 2.80 14.83
N LYS A 192 -12.36 2.25 14.11
CA LYS A 192 -13.24 1.19 14.64
C LYS A 192 -12.45 -0.07 15.00
N ILE A 193 -11.47 -0.46 14.18
CA ILE A 193 -10.60 -1.60 14.47
C ILE A 193 -9.86 -1.35 15.78
N LEU A 194 -9.26 -0.16 15.99
CA LEU A 194 -8.65 0.21 17.27
C LEU A 194 -9.64 0.19 18.45
N ASP A 195 -10.90 0.61 18.25
CA ASP A 195 -11.95 0.53 19.27
C ASP A 195 -12.30 -0.91 19.67
N LEU A 196 -12.41 -1.80 18.68
CA LEU A 196 -12.63 -3.23 18.87
C LEU A 196 -11.43 -3.89 19.56
N THR A 197 -10.21 -3.58 19.13
CA THR A 197 -8.96 -4.07 19.76
C THR A 197 -8.88 -3.66 21.23
N GLN A 198 -9.13 -2.39 21.54
CA GLN A 198 -9.15 -1.89 22.92
C GLN A 198 -10.18 -2.63 23.77
N SER A 199 -11.36 -2.90 23.21
CA SER A 199 -12.44 -3.58 23.91
C SER A 199 -12.12 -5.05 24.18
N SER A 200 -11.47 -5.72 23.22
CA SER A 200 -11.00 -7.11 23.35
C SER A 200 -9.89 -7.24 24.40
N LEU A 201 -8.84 -6.42 24.34
CA LEU A 201 -7.72 -6.46 25.29
C LEU A 201 -8.15 -6.17 26.74
N ARG A 202 -9.16 -5.32 26.93
CA ARG A 202 -9.78 -5.07 28.25
C ARG A 202 -10.63 -6.23 28.79
N GLN A 203 -10.91 -7.25 27.99
CA GLN A 203 -11.51 -8.51 28.46
C GLN A 203 -10.45 -9.56 28.76
N THR A 204 -9.27 -9.49 28.12
CA THR A 204 -8.16 -10.44 28.30
C THR A 204 -7.48 -10.33 29.67
N GLY A 205 -7.45 -9.13 30.27
CA GLY A 205 -7.03 -8.92 31.65
C GLY A 205 -8.00 -7.98 32.36
N ALA A 206 -8.09 -8.08 33.68
CA ALA A 206 -8.90 -7.21 34.53
C ALA A 206 -8.27 -5.80 34.66
N PHE A 207 -7.93 -5.18 33.54
CA PHE A 207 -7.36 -3.84 33.48
C PHE A 207 -8.45 -2.82 33.78
N ASP A 208 -8.37 -2.23 34.96
CA ASP A 208 -9.25 -1.13 35.35
C ASP A 208 -9.24 -0.01 34.31
N ARG A 209 -10.34 0.75 34.30
CA ARG A 209 -10.72 1.69 33.24
C ARG A 209 -9.63 2.72 32.88
N ASP A 210 -8.73 2.99 33.83
CA ASP A 210 -7.67 3.99 33.78
C ASP A 210 -6.26 3.40 33.51
N GLY A 211 -6.12 2.08 33.33
CA GLY A 211 -4.85 1.44 32.95
C GLY A 211 -3.72 1.53 33.98
N GLY A 212 -4.03 1.80 35.25
CA GLY A 212 -3.06 2.04 36.32
C GLY A 212 -2.70 0.84 37.21
N GLY A 213 -3.07 -0.39 36.83
CA GLY A 213 -2.83 -1.60 37.63
C GLY A 213 -1.34 -1.93 37.80
N MET A 214 -0.92 -2.34 39.00
CA MET A 214 0.47 -2.69 39.29
C MET A 214 0.91 -3.94 38.50
N LEU A 215 1.88 -3.77 37.60
CA LEU A 215 2.40 -4.82 36.69
C LEU A 215 3.12 -5.98 37.41
N SER A 216 3.39 -5.87 38.71
CA SER A 216 4.23 -6.78 39.50
C SER A 216 3.59 -8.12 39.88
N GLY A 217 2.36 -8.40 39.43
CA GLY A 217 1.66 -9.68 39.67
C GLY A 217 1.04 -10.32 38.42
N LEU A 218 1.22 -9.72 37.24
CA LEU A 218 0.61 -10.17 35.99
C LEU A 218 1.35 -11.36 35.37
N SER A 219 0.61 -12.27 34.75
CA SER A 219 1.16 -13.27 33.82
C SER A 219 1.76 -12.59 32.58
N ASP A 220 2.61 -13.30 31.83
CA ASP A 220 3.24 -12.71 30.64
C ASP A 220 2.23 -12.41 29.52
N VAL A 221 1.12 -13.15 29.46
CA VAL A 221 -0.02 -12.87 28.58
C VAL A 221 -0.72 -11.56 28.95
N GLU A 222 -0.92 -11.31 30.25
CA GLU A 222 -1.49 -10.04 30.73
C GLU A 222 -0.53 -8.87 30.54
N LYS A 223 0.79 -9.07 30.67
CA LYS A 223 1.79 -8.03 30.37
C LYS A 223 1.78 -7.65 28.88
N ASP A 224 1.72 -8.64 27.99
CA ASP A 224 1.61 -8.39 26.54
C ASP A 224 0.29 -7.68 26.21
N ALA A 225 -0.85 -8.17 26.72
CA ALA A 225 -2.15 -7.53 26.54
C ALA A 225 -2.16 -6.08 27.06
N PHE A 226 -1.51 -5.80 28.19
CA PHE A 226 -1.34 -4.44 28.72
C PHE A 226 -0.49 -3.57 27.79
N ASN A 227 0.66 -4.05 27.33
CA ASN A 227 1.54 -3.31 26.41
C ASN A 227 0.82 -2.99 25.10
N ARG A 228 0.16 -3.99 24.50
CA ARG A 228 -0.68 -3.84 23.31
C ARG A 228 -1.81 -2.83 23.54
N LEU A 229 -2.43 -2.82 24.73
CA LEU A 229 -3.48 -1.85 25.09
C LEU A 229 -2.93 -0.41 25.14
N GLN A 230 -1.73 -0.19 25.68
CA GLN A 230 -1.10 1.15 25.69
C GLN A 230 -0.83 1.67 24.27
N LEU A 231 -0.31 0.82 23.36
CA LEU A 231 -0.11 1.18 21.95
C LEU A 231 -1.41 1.64 21.29
N ILE A 232 -2.51 0.90 21.52
CA ILE A 232 -3.84 1.25 20.98
C ILE A 232 -4.34 2.60 21.53
N LEU A 233 -4.23 2.84 22.82
CA LEU A 233 -4.65 4.11 23.45
C LEU A 233 -3.89 5.32 22.87
N VAL A 234 -2.56 5.17 22.69
CA VAL A 234 -1.71 6.20 22.09
C VAL A 234 -2.10 6.47 20.63
N LEU A 235 -2.29 5.43 19.83
CA LEU A 235 -2.71 5.58 18.43
C LEU A 235 -4.08 6.24 18.30
N LYS A 236 -5.06 5.81 19.10
CA LYS A 236 -6.41 6.39 19.07
C LYS A 236 -6.39 7.90 19.32
N LYS A 237 -5.60 8.38 20.29
CA LYS A 237 -5.45 9.82 20.54
C LYS A 237 -4.84 10.57 19.36
N ARG A 238 -3.90 9.96 18.62
CA ARG A 238 -3.29 10.57 17.43
C ARG A 238 -4.20 10.52 16.19
N PHE A 239 -5.07 9.52 16.08
CA PHE A 239 -6.04 9.39 14.99
C PHE A 239 -7.35 10.15 15.23
N SER A 240 -7.72 10.40 16.48
CA SER A 240 -8.87 11.22 16.87
C SER A 240 -8.37 12.50 17.55
N PRO A 241 -7.99 13.54 16.77
CA PRO A 241 -7.86 14.88 17.31
C PRO A 241 -9.25 15.36 17.71
N GLU A 242 -9.60 15.15 18.98
CA GLU A 242 -10.70 15.88 19.61
C GLU A 242 -10.43 17.38 19.51
N ALA A 243 -11.49 18.18 19.48
CA ALA A 243 -11.45 19.60 19.13
C ALA A 243 -10.95 20.52 20.26
N ASP A 244 -9.83 20.16 20.88
CA ASP A 244 -9.07 20.97 21.84
C ASP A 244 -8.37 22.14 21.11
N GLY A 245 -9.19 23.05 20.59
CA GLY A 245 -8.75 24.10 19.68
C GLY A 245 -9.81 25.14 19.32
N SER A 246 -10.93 25.19 20.04
CA SER A 246 -11.79 26.38 20.04
C SER A 246 -11.33 27.34 21.13
N PRO A 247 -10.54 28.38 20.84
CA PRO A 247 -10.45 29.52 21.74
C PRO A 247 -11.84 30.14 21.80
N SER A 248 -12.54 29.97 22.92
CA SER A 248 -13.77 30.71 23.20
C SER A 248 -13.48 32.20 22.99
N PRO A 249 -14.19 32.91 22.09
CA PRO A 249 -14.04 34.35 22.00
C PRO A 249 -14.55 34.94 23.30
N SER A 250 -13.63 35.35 24.16
CA SER A 250 -13.94 36.07 25.39
C SER A 250 -14.46 37.45 25.01
N SER A 251 -15.76 37.54 24.78
CA SER A 251 -16.50 38.79 24.60
C SER A 251 -16.57 39.55 25.92
N SER A 252 -15.44 40.11 26.33
CA SER A 252 -15.35 41.12 27.39
C SER A 252 -15.95 42.44 26.89
N ASN A 253 -17.27 42.47 26.75
CA ASN A 253 -18.04 43.71 26.72
C ASN A 253 -18.10 44.27 28.14
N THR A 254 -17.47 45.42 28.38
CA THR A 254 -17.90 46.46 29.34
C THR A 254 -16.90 47.62 29.33
N PRO A 255 -17.31 48.85 29.67
CA PRO A 255 -18.63 49.47 29.46
C PRO A 255 -18.58 50.73 28.57
#